data_AF-Q38UF6-F1
#
_entry.id   AF-Q38UF6-F1
#
_cell.length_a   1.000
_cell.length_b   1.000
_cell.length_c   1.000
_cell.angle_alpha   90.00
_cell.angle_beta   90.00
_cell.angle_gamma   90.00
#
_symmetry.space_group_name_H-M   'P 1'
#
loop_
_entity.id
_entity.type
_entity.pdbx_description
1 polymer ?
#
loop_
_entity_poly.entity_id
_entity_poly.type
_entity_poly.pdbx_seq_one_letter_code
_entity_poly.pdbx_strand_id
1 'polypeptide(L)'
;MTKYTAVDSWLYWSIPSDLNDATPEEAILPLFKENYEPGFPSDIDKAALDQKLSAVQYVFIGLNPGDAGPLPELFGNFHGDRKSCDYRLAAITYGTAAWGGFITDLEGSLESDSSKVKVDQANVTALLDHLKDLGIPQSATLIALGSKVYKALEGNLPAGYHLSQLMHYSGMNGHWRFEKERKKVRQIIEAHTAL
;
A
#
# COMPACT_ATOMS: atom_id res chain seq x y z
N MET A 1 8.43 1.57 -23.05
CA MET A 1 7.19 1.68 -22.26
C MET A 1 7.59 1.84 -20.81
N THR A 2 7.01 2.79 -20.10
CA THR A 2 7.13 2.85 -18.63
C THR A 2 6.57 1.56 -18.06
N LYS A 3 7.35 0.86 -17.23
CA LYS A 3 6.92 -0.43 -16.64
C LYS A 3 5.79 -0.24 -15.61
N TYR A 4 5.68 0.97 -15.04
CA TYR A 4 4.64 1.32 -14.10
C TYR A 4 3.32 1.73 -14.78
N THR A 5 2.24 1.60 -14.02
CA THR A 5 0.88 2.06 -14.33
C THR A 5 0.50 3.25 -13.45
N ALA A 6 -0.61 3.92 -13.77
CA ALA A 6 -1.07 5.10 -13.01
C ALA A 6 -1.52 4.79 -11.57
N VAL A 7 -1.75 3.51 -11.22
CA VAL A 7 -2.13 3.08 -9.86
C VAL A 7 -0.94 2.63 -9.02
N ASP A 8 0.26 2.61 -9.60
CA ASP A 8 1.47 2.22 -8.89
C ASP A 8 2.03 3.37 -8.06
N SER A 9 2.46 3.04 -6.85
CA SER A 9 3.17 3.95 -5.96
C SER A 9 4.14 3.17 -5.06
N TRP A 10 4.84 3.92 -4.22
CA TRP A 10 5.63 3.37 -3.12
C TRP A 10 5.10 3.90 -1.80
N LEU A 11 5.34 3.17 -0.73
CA LEU A 11 5.02 3.55 0.65
C LEU A 11 6.03 4.56 1.18
N TYR A 12 6.11 5.71 0.51
CA TYR A 12 6.87 6.87 0.93
C TYR A 12 5.92 8.06 1.05
N TRP A 13 6.01 8.75 2.17
CA TRP A 13 5.30 10.02 2.40
C TRP A 13 6.27 11.01 3.01
N SER A 14 5.95 12.30 2.87
CA SER A 14 6.67 13.36 3.58
C SER A 14 6.63 13.06 5.07
N ILE A 15 7.81 12.98 5.69
CA ILE A 15 7.93 12.71 7.12
C ILE A 15 7.71 14.04 7.86
N PRO A 16 6.78 14.10 8.84
CA PRO A 16 6.57 15.32 9.61
C PRO A 16 7.87 15.76 10.30
N SER A 17 8.21 17.05 10.26
CA SER A 17 9.44 17.60 10.86
C SER A 17 9.57 17.34 12.36
N ASP A 18 8.44 17.22 13.04
CA ASP A 18 8.34 17.05 14.49
C ASP A 18 8.47 15.57 14.90
N LEU A 19 8.56 14.67 13.93
CA LEU A 19 8.67 13.24 14.15
C LEU A 19 10.14 12.80 14.22
N ASN A 20 10.52 12.15 15.32
CA ASN A 20 11.86 11.66 15.58
C ASN A 20 11.83 10.34 16.37
N ASP A 21 13.00 9.76 16.64
CA ASP A 21 13.12 8.47 17.33
C ASP A 21 12.57 8.46 18.77
N ALA A 22 12.41 9.62 19.39
CA ALA A 22 11.83 9.76 20.73
C ALA A 22 10.32 10.04 20.70
N THR A 23 9.71 10.19 19.52
CA THR A 23 8.27 10.43 19.38
C THR A 23 7.49 9.22 19.92
N PRO A 24 6.57 9.42 20.88
CA PRO A 24 5.69 8.35 21.37
C PRO A 24 4.85 7.76 20.22
N GLU A 25 4.63 6.44 20.24
CA GLU A 25 3.95 5.74 19.15
C GLU A 25 2.54 6.30 18.89
N GLU A 26 1.82 6.66 19.95
CA GLU A 26 0.49 7.26 19.89
C GLU A 26 0.46 8.64 19.20
N ALA A 27 1.60 9.34 19.13
CA ALA A 27 1.72 10.65 18.49
C ALA A 27 1.99 10.54 16.98
N ILE A 28 2.43 9.39 16.47
CA ILE A 28 2.78 9.18 15.07
C ILE A 28 1.59 9.46 14.15
N LEU A 29 0.42 8.86 14.42
CA LEU A 29 -0.76 9.05 13.57
C LEU A 29 -1.27 10.50 13.56
N PRO A 30 -1.45 11.19 14.71
CA PRO A 30 -1.79 12.62 14.71
C PRO A 30 -0.81 13.47 13.88
N LEU A 31 0.50 13.26 14.04
CA LEU A 31 1.52 14.03 13.32
C LEU A 31 1.44 13.81 11.81
N PHE A 32 1.34 12.57 11.34
CA PHE A 32 1.15 12.27 9.93
C PHE A 32 -0.17 12.84 9.40
N LYS A 33 -1.24 12.81 10.19
CA LYS A 33 -2.54 13.35 9.78
C LYS A 33 -2.49 14.87 9.63
N GLU A 34 -1.87 15.57 10.57
CA GLU A 34 -1.80 17.03 10.61
C GLU A 34 -0.96 17.57 9.44
N ASN A 35 0.18 16.91 9.19
CA ASN A 35 1.18 17.28 8.19
C ASN A 35 1.03 16.54 6.85
N TYR A 36 -0.12 15.89 6.60
CA TYR A 36 -0.32 15.15 5.36
C TYR A 36 -0.36 16.10 4.14
N GLU A 37 0.58 15.88 3.23
CA GLU A 37 0.65 16.51 1.92
C GLU A 37 0.38 15.47 0.83
N PRO A 38 -0.66 15.66 -0.01
CA PRO A 38 -0.88 14.86 -1.21
C PRO A 38 0.32 14.86 -2.15
N GLY A 39 0.51 13.75 -2.87
CA GLY A 39 1.57 13.62 -3.86
C GLY A 39 2.86 13.06 -3.28
N PHE A 40 3.67 12.44 -4.13
CA PHE A 40 4.85 11.69 -3.72
C PHE A 40 6.01 12.61 -3.28
N PRO A 41 6.78 12.21 -2.26
CA PRO A 41 7.79 13.10 -1.69
C PRO A 41 8.84 13.51 -2.73
N SER A 42 9.08 14.82 -2.83
CA SER A 42 9.96 15.39 -3.86
C SER A 42 11.45 15.09 -3.65
N ASP A 43 11.83 14.69 -2.43
CA ASP A 43 13.18 14.32 -2.01
C ASP A 43 13.54 12.87 -2.38
N ILE A 44 12.57 12.05 -2.80
CA ILE A 44 12.82 10.69 -3.27
C ILE A 44 13.21 10.70 -4.75
N ASP A 45 14.42 10.23 -5.05
CA ASP A 45 14.87 10.02 -6.42
C ASP A 45 14.06 8.88 -7.09
N LYS A 46 13.13 9.28 -7.97
CA LYS A 46 12.28 8.36 -8.72
C LYS A 46 13.10 7.45 -9.65
N ALA A 47 14.25 7.88 -10.15
CA ALA A 47 15.09 7.05 -11.02
C ALA A 47 15.79 5.92 -10.24
N ALA A 48 16.01 6.10 -8.94
CA ALA A 48 16.57 5.08 -8.06
C ALA A 48 15.55 4.00 -7.65
N LEU A 49 14.23 4.25 -7.83
CA LEU A 49 13.18 3.30 -7.45
C LEU A 49 13.20 2.03 -8.31
N ASP A 50 13.54 2.14 -9.59
CA ASP A 50 13.69 0.98 -10.48
C ASP A 50 14.70 -0.03 -9.94
N GLN A 51 15.79 0.46 -9.34
CA GLN A 51 16.86 -0.37 -8.78
C GLN A 51 16.41 -1.09 -7.50
N LYS A 52 15.34 -0.63 -6.84
CA LYS A 52 14.79 -1.23 -5.63
C LYS A 52 13.79 -2.34 -5.91
N LEU A 53 13.21 -2.43 -7.11
CA LEU A 53 12.13 -3.38 -7.44
C LEU A 53 12.48 -4.82 -7.11
N SER A 54 13.69 -5.27 -7.47
CA SER A 54 14.16 -6.63 -7.18
C SER A 54 14.41 -6.93 -5.70
N ALA A 55 14.45 -5.91 -4.85
CA ALA A 55 14.64 -6.01 -3.41
C ALA A 55 13.34 -5.73 -2.62
N VAL A 56 12.21 -5.51 -3.30
CA VAL A 56 10.92 -5.29 -2.64
C VAL A 56 10.52 -6.54 -1.86
N GLN A 57 10.28 -6.37 -0.56
CA GLN A 57 9.84 -7.43 0.34
C GLN A 57 8.33 -7.39 0.64
N TYR A 58 7.69 -6.23 0.43
CA TYR A 58 6.30 -6.01 0.80
C TYR A 58 5.57 -5.27 -0.32
N VAL A 59 4.43 -5.83 -0.74
CA VAL A 59 3.55 -5.24 -1.76
C VAL A 59 2.17 -5.04 -1.17
N PHE A 60 1.74 -3.79 -1.06
CA PHE A 60 0.42 -3.43 -0.55
C PHE A 60 -0.55 -3.36 -1.73
N ILE A 61 -1.73 -3.97 -1.56
CA ILE A 61 -2.69 -4.13 -2.65
C ILE A 61 -4.02 -3.54 -2.21
N GLY A 62 -4.41 -2.42 -2.84
CA GLY A 62 -5.75 -1.88 -2.73
C GLY A 62 -6.74 -2.55 -3.68
N LEU A 63 -7.98 -2.10 -3.62
CA LEU A 63 -9.03 -2.62 -4.49
C LEU A 63 -8.99 -1.92 -5.84
N ASN A 64 -9.16 -0.60 -5.83
CA ASN A 64 -9.21 0.29 -6.98
C ASN A 64 -9.13 1.78 -6.52
N PRO A 65 -8.82 2.73 -7.42
CA PRO A 65 -8.57 4.13 -7.03
C PRO A 65 -9.78 4.98 -6.61
N GLY A 66 -11.01 4.49 -6.83
CA GLY A 66 -12.22 5.28 -6.65
C GLY A 66 -12.42 6.41 -7.68
N ASP A 67 -13.60 7.06 -7.67
CA ASP A 67 -13.95 8.18 -8.57
C ASP A 67 -14.28 9.48 -7.82
N ALA A 68 -14.32 9.45 -6.49
CA ALA A 68 -14.51 10.64 -5.67
C ALA A 68 -13.26 11.55 -5.65
N GLY A 69 -12.08 11.03 -5.99
CA GLY A 69 -10.76 11.67 -5.92
C GLY A 69 -10.28 12.32 -7.22
N PRO A 70 -9.06 12.90 -7.21
CA PRO A 70 -8.35 13.16 -8.46
C PRO A 70 -8.13 11.84 -9.22
N LEU A 71 -7.88 11.94 -10.53
CA LEU A 71 -7.48 10.78 -11.32
C LEU A 71 -6.16 10.21 -10.76
N PRO A 72 -5.97 8.88 -10.82
CA PRO A 72 -4.72 8.25 -10.41
C PRO A 72 -3.53 8.84 -11.16
N GLU A 73 -2.48 9.14 -10.42
CA GLU A 73 -1.21 9.60 -10.95
C GLU A 73 -0.13 8.62 -10.51
N LEU A 74 0.77 8.27 -11.45
CA LEU A 74 1.93 7.44 -11.15
C LEU A 74 2.73 8.09 -10.01
N PHE A 75 2.93 7.34 -8.93
CA PHE A 75 3.54 7.86 -7.71
C PHE A 75 2.77 9.11 -7.24
N GLY A 76 1.44 9.02 -7.13
CA GLY A 76 0.57 10.07 -6.60
C GLY A 76 0.38 9.99 -5.08
N ASN A 77 1.15 9.13 -4.39
CA ASN A 77 0.84 8.62 -3.05
C ASN A 77 -0.50 7.87 -3.00
N PHE A 78 -0.63 6.93 -3.94
CA PHE A 78 -1.72 5.98 -4.08
C PHE A 78 -3.06 6.62 -4.41
N HIS A 79 -3.92 6.90 -3.42
CA HIS A 79 -5.17 7.60 -3.66
C HIS A 79 -5.04 9.12 -3.49
N GLY A 80 -3.90 9.59 -2.99
CA GLY A 80 -3.36 10.96 -3.02
C GLY A 80 -4.12 11.98 -2.18
N ASP A 81 -5.44 12.00 -2.27
CA ASP A 81 -6.32 12.94 -1.60
C ASP A 81 -6.35 12.70 -0.08
N ARG A 82 -6.32 13.80 0.70
CA ARG A 82 -6.40 13.75 2.16
C ARG A 82 -7.63 12.98 2.67
N LYS A 83 -8.74 12.98 1.93
CA LYS A 83 -9.96 12.24 2.29
C LYS A 83 -9.79 10.72 2.22
N SER A 84 -8.87 10.24 1.39
CA SER A 84 -8.52 8.81 1.27
C SER A 84 -7.84 8.31 2.54
N CYS A 85 -7.25 9.23 3.32
CA CYS A 85 -6.56 8.96 4.58
C CYS A 85 -5.27 8.14 4.43
N ASP A 86 -4.52 8.32 3.34
CA ASP A 86 -3.26 7.60 3.09
C ASP A 86 -2.22 7.84 4.22
N TYR A 87 -2.32 8.96 4.96
CA TYR A 87 -1.57 9.19 6.20
C TYR A 87 -1.70 8.07 7.24
N ARG A 88 -2.79 7.29 7.21
CA ARG A 88 -2.95 6.11 8.07
C ARG A 88 -2.01 4.98 7.67
N LEU A 89 -1.81 4.76 6.36
CA LEU A 89 -0.81 3.81 5.87
C LEU A 89 0.60 4.30 6.17
N ALA A 90 0.86 5.60 5.94
CA ALA A 90 2.13 6.22 6.30
C ALA A 90 2.44 5.98 7.79
N ALA A 91 1.49 6.30 8.67
CA ALA A 91 1.66 6.16 10.11
C ALA A 91 1.91 4.72 10.57
N ILE A 92 1.25 3.69 10.01
CA ILE A 92 1.46 2.31 10.46
C ILE A 92 2.73 1.66 9.86
N THR A 93 3.24 2.19 8.76
CA THR A 93 4.45 1.66 8.08
C THR A 93 5.71 2.41 8.48
N TYR A 94 5.61 3.68 8.93
CA TYR A 94 6.74 4.48 9.34
C TYR A 94 7.61 3.81 10.41
N GLY A 95 8.93 3.79 10.19
CA GLY A 95 9.91 3.18 11.09
C GLY A 95 9.88 1.64 11.07
N THR A 96 9.24 1.03 10.07
CA THR A 96 9.21 -0.43 9.89
C THR A 96 9.86 -0.81 8.55
N ALA A 97 10.21 -2.09 8.38
CA ALA A 97 10.73 -2.60 7.10
C ALA A 97 9.73 -2.48 5.93
N ALA A 98 8.43 -2.25 6.20
CA ALA A 98 7.45 -1.99 5.17
C ALA A 98 7.51 -0.57 4.59
N TRP A 99 8.21 0.38 5.25
CA TRP A 99 8.42 1.72 4.72
C TRP A 99 9.26 1.66 3.44
N GLY A 100 8.76 2.26 2.36
CA GLY A 100 9.34 2.08 1.03
C GLY A 100 8.99 0.77 0.34
N GLY A 101 7.99 0.02 0.83
CA GLY A 101 7.36 -1.06 0.08
C GLY A 101 6.64 -0.56 -1.18
N PHE A 102 6.25 -1.48 -2.06
CA PHE A 102 5.49 -1.16 -3.26
C PHE A 102 3.99 -1.15 -2.94
N ILE A 103 3.20 -0.32 -3.62
CA ILE A 103 1.74 -0.31 -3.47
C ILE A 103 1.06 -0.14 -4.83
N THR A 104 -0.02 -0.88 -5.06
CA THR A 104 -0.81 -0.86 -6.30
C THR A 104 -2.25 -1.30 -6.04
N ASP A 105 -3.11 -1.22 -7.04
CA ASP A 105 -4.48 -1.72 -6.98
C ASP A 105 -4.64 -3.05 -7.72
N LEU A 106 -5.56 -3.89 -7.21
CA LEU A 106 -5.93 -5.14 -7.86
C LEU A 106 -6.76 -4.92 -9.13
N GLU A 107 -7.46 -3.78 -9.21
CA GLU A 107 -8.37 -3.45 -10.31
C GLU A 107 -8.28 -1.94 -10.63
N GLY A 108 -8.36 -1.58 -11.92
CA GLY A 108 -8.04 -0.23 -12.40
C GLY A 108 -9.25 0.70 -12.62
N SER A 109 -10.47 0.28 -12.30
CA SER A 109 -11.68 1.07 -12.54
C SER A 109 -11.84 2.23 -11.55
N LEU A 110 -12.31 3.37 -12.06
CA LEU A 110 -12.67 4.52 -11.25
C LEU A 110 -14.10 4.32 -10.73
N GLU A 111 -14.22 3.79 -9.52
CA GLU A 111 -15.51 3.52 -8.87
C GLU A 111 -15.38 3.57 -7.34
N SER A 112 -15.95 4.57 -6.69
CA SER A 112 -15.85 4.69 -5.22
C SER A 112 -16.77 3.71 -4.46
N ASP A 113 -17.80 3.14 -5.10
CA ASP A 113 -18.60 2.07 -4.48
C ASP A 113 -17.93 0.71 -4.71
N SER A 114 -17.15 0.29 -3.71
CA SER A 114 -16.50 -1.02 -3.69
C SER A 114 -17.45 -2.19 -3.97
N SER A 115 -18.77 -2.09 -3.74
CA SER A 115 -19.70 -3.19 -4.03
C SER A 115 -19.89 -3.44 -5.53
N LYS A 116 -19.66 -2.41 -6.36
CA LYS A 116 -19.77 -2.46 -7.82
C LYS A 116 -18.49 -2.90 -8.51
N VAL A 117 -17.35 -2.73 -7.86
CA VAL A 117 -16.05 -3.20 -8.36
C VAL A 117 -16.06 -4.72 -8.41
N LYS A 118 -15.89 -5.32 -9.58
CA LYS A 118 -15.83 -6.78 -9.71
C LYS A 118 -14.37 -7.19 -9.81
N VAL A 119 -14.01 -8.15 -8.97
CA VAL A 119 -12.68 -8.75 -8.98
C VAL A 119 -12.85 -10.22 -9.31
N ASP A 120 -12.11 -10.68 -10.30
CA ASP A 120 -12.07 -12.07 -10.73
C ASP A 120 -10.63 -12.59 -10.81
N GLN A 121 -10.48 -13.83 -11.30
CA GLN A 121 -9.18 -14.45 -11.47
C GLN A 121 -8.29 -13.71 -12.48
N ALA A 122 -8.87 -13.07 -13.50
CA ALA A 122 -8.09 -12.33 -14.48
C ALA A 122 -7.44 -11.09 -13.86
N ASN A 123 -8.11 -10.43 -12.91
CA ASN A 123 -7.49 -9.35 -12.12
C ASN A 123 -6.28 -9.82 -11.33
N VAL A 124 -6.39 -10.98 -10.67
CA VAL A 124 -5.26 -11.55 -9.90
C VAL A 124 -4.11 -11.92 -10.83
N THR A 125 -4.38 -12.57 -11.96
CA THR A 125 -3.35 -12.88 -12.96
C THR A 125 -2.67 -11.62 -13.48
N ALA A 126 -3.43 -10.58 -13.83
CA ALA A 126 -2.90 -9.32 -14.32
C ALA A 126 -2.01 -8.63 -13.29
N LEU A 127 -2.40 -8.64 -12.00
CA LEU A 127 -1.56 -8.15 -10.92
C LEU A 127 -0.23 -8.91 -10.82
N LEU A 128 -0.28 -10.25 -10.84
CA LEU A 128 0.93 -11.07 -10.71
C LEU A 128 1.88 -10.91 -11.89
N ASP A 129 1.33 -10.84 -13.12
CA ASP A 129 2.11 -10.57 -14.33
C ASP A 129 2.74 -9.17 -14.27
N HIS A 130 1.99 -8.17 -13.80
CA HIS A 130 2.51 -6.81 -13.60
C HIS A 130 3.67 -6.78 -12.60
N LEU A 131 3.51 -7.40 -11.42
CA LEU A 131 4.59 -7.46 -10.40
C LEU A 131 5.83 -8.18 -10.95
N LYS A 132 5.64 -9.24 -11.73
CA LYS A 132 6.73 -9.96 -12.40
C LYS A 132 7.43 -9.11 -13.46
N ASP A 133 6.68 -8.36 -14.26
CA ASP A 133 7.21 -7.48 -15.31
C ASP A 133 7.99 -6.28 -14.73
N LEU A 134 7.56 -5.80 -13.57
CA LEU A 134 8.33 -4.86 -12.74
C LEU A 134 9.63 -5.49 -12.21
N GLY A 135 9.69 -6.81 -12.06
CA GLY A 135 10.82 -7.52 -11.47
C GLY A 135 10.75 -7.62 -9.94
N ILE A 136 9.55 -7.45 -9.37
CA ILE A 136 9.31 -7.67 -7.94
C ILE A 136 9.33 -9.19 -7.68
N PRO A 137 10.07 -9.67 -6.66
CA PRO A 137 10.22 -11.09 -6.43
C PRO A 137 8.93 -11.73 -5.92
N GLN A 138 8.66 -12.97 -6.33
CA GLN A 138 7.53 -13.77 -5.83
C GLN A 138 7.56 -13.98 -4.30
N SER A 139 8.75 -13.93 -3.69
CA SER A 139 8.92 -14.03 -2.24
C SER A 139 8.44 -12.79 -1.48
N ALA A 140 8.13 -11.68 -2.16
CA ALA A 140 7.53 -10.52 -1.52
C ALA A 140 6.18 -10.90 -0.88
N THR A 141 5.97 -10.44 0.35
CA THR A 141 4.68 -10.63 1.02
C THR A 141 3.65 -9.66 0.43
N LEU A 142 2.60 -10.22 -0.14
CA LEU A 142 1.43 -9.49 -0.59
C LEU A 142 0.55 -9.13 0.61
N ILE A 143 0.21 -7.86 0.75
CA ILE A 143 -0.55 -7.31 1.88
C ILE A 143 -1.85 -6.72 1.34
N ALA A 144 -2.94 -7.47 1.49
CA ALA A 144 -4.26 -7.07 1.03
C ALA A 144 -4.88 -6.00 1.96
N LEU A 145 -5.30 -4.88 1.37
CA LEU A 145 -6.00 -3.80 2.08
C LEU A 145 -7.52 -4.07 2.10
N GLY A 146 -7.97 -4.80 3.10
CA GLY A 146 -9.38 -5.11 3.32
C GLY A 146 -9.81 -6.49 2.82
N SER A 147 -10.97 -6.95 3.32
CA SER A 147 -11.41 -8.35 3.15
C SER A 147 -11.78 -8.73 1.72
N LYS A 148 -12.19 -7.77 0.90
CA LYS A 148 -12.54 -8.03 -0.50
C LYS A 148 -11.30 -8.39 -1.32
N VAL A 149 -10.24 -7.59 -1.19
CA VAL A 149 -8.94 -7.85 -1.82
C VAL A 149 -8.35 -9.15 -1.31
N TYR A 150 -8.36 -9.36 0.02
CA TYR A 150 -7.80 -10.57 0.62
C TYR A 150 -8.48 -11.84 0.09
N LYS A 151 -9.82 -11.89 0.09
CA LYS A 151 -10.56 -13.06 -0.42
C LYS A 151 -10.32 -13.32 -1.90
N ALA A 152 -10.20 -12.26 -2.71
CA ALA A 152 -9.89 -12.40 -4.12
C ALA A 152 -8.51 -13.02 -4.34
N LEU A 153 -7.51 -12.58 -3.58
CA LEU A 153 -6.14 -13.12 -3.66
C LEU A 153 -6.07 -14.54 -3.08
N GLU A 154 -6.56 -14.78 -1.86
CA GLU A 154 -6.49 -16.07 -1.17
C GLU A 154 -7.06 -17.22 -2.01
N GLY A 155 -8.15 -16.97 -2.75
CA GLY A 155 -8.77 -17.99 -3.61
C GLY A 155 -8.08 -18.23 -4.95
N ASN A 156 -7.16 -17.36 -5.39
CA ASN A 156 -6.61 -17.38 -6.75
C ASN A 156 -5.08 -17.30 -6.81
N LEU A 157 -4.38 -17.11 -5.69
CA LEU A 157 -2.92 -17.05 -5.67
C LEU A 157 -2.31 -18.43 -5.94
N PRO A 158 -1.31 -18.52 -6.83
CA PRO A 158 -0.49 -19.72 -6.97
C PRO A 158 0.26 -20.07 -5.68
N ALA A 159 0.68 -21.33 -5.55
CA ALA A 159 1.54 -21.75 -4.46
C ALA A 159 2.86 -20.94 -4.44
N GLY A 160 3.36 -20.68 -3.23
CA GLY A 160 4.63 -19.97 -3.01
C GLY A 160 4.51 -18.45 -2.86
N TYR A 161 3.33 -17.86 -3.07
CA TYR A 161 3.07 -16.48 -2.66
C TYR A 161 2.73 -16.41 -1.17
N HIS A 162 3.24 -15.37 -0.50
CA HIS A 162 2.87 -15.05 0.87
C HIS A 162 1.79 -13.98 0.88
N LEU A 163 0.67 -14.25 1.56
CA LEU A 163 -0.46 -13.32 1.65
C LEU A 163 -0.73 -12.97 3.11
N SER A 164 -0.95 -11.68 3.37
CA SER A 164 -1.38 -11.14 4.65
C SER A 164 -2.49 -10.13 4.45
N GLN A 165 -3.20 -9.81 5.54
CA GLN A 165 -4.32 -8.88 5.51
C GLN A 165 -4.12 -7.73 6.48
N LEU A 166 -4.34 -6.51 5.99
CA LEU A 166 -4.62 -5.35 6.82
C LEU A 166 -6.06 -4.89 6.63
N MET A 167 -6.56 -4.15 7.60
CA MET A 167 -7.86 -3.52 7.49
C MET A 167 -7.79 -2.35 6.50
N HIS A 168 -8.83 -2.18 5.67
CA HIS A 168 -8.91 -1.03 4.77
C HIS A 168 -8.84 0.29 5.55
N TYR A 169 -7.95 1.18 5.14
CA TYR A 169 -7.51 2.33 5.92
C TYR A 169 -8.40 3.57 5.78
N SER A 170 -9.39 3.55 4.87
CA SER A 170 -10.31 4.67 4.64
C SER A 170 -10.91 5.26 5.92
N GLY A 171 -11.08 6.59 5.94
CA GLY A 171 -11.75 7.32 7.02
C GLY A 171 -13.15 6.80 7.35
N MET A 172 -13.85 6.21 6.38
CA MET A 172 -15.18 5.62 6.56
C MET A 172 -15.16 4.30 7.34
N ASN A 173 -14.00 3.65 7.46
CA ASN A 173 -13.87 2.41 8.22
C ASN A 173 -13.74 2.69 9.73
N GLY A 174 -14.88 2.70 10.41
CA GLY A 174 -14.97 2.89 11.86
C GLY A 174 -14.33 1.79 12.72
N HIS A 175 -13.88 0.68 12.12
CA HIS A 175 -13.19 -0.41 12.82
C HIS A 175 -11.67 -0.29 12.78
N TRP A 176 -11.12 0.59 11.93
CA TRP A 176 -9.69 0.77 11.80
C TRP A 176 -9.11 1.40 13.06
N ARG A 177 -8.04 0.83 13.61
CA ARG A 177 -7.36 1.30 14.83
C ARG A 177 -5.86 1.26 14.62
N PHE A 178 -5.21 2.40 14.82
CA PHE A 178 -3.78 2.57 14.62
C PHE A 178 -2.94 1.47 15.28
N GLU A 179 -3.05 1.31 16.60
CA GLU A 179 -2.27 0.31 17.35
C GLU A 179 -2.46 -1.11 16.85
N LYS A 180 -3.69 -1.48 16.46
CA LYS A 180 -3.98 -2.82 15.97
C LYS A 180 -3.32 -3.06 14.62
N GLU A 181 -3.44 -2.12 13.70
CA GLU A 181 -2.90 -2.27 12.35
C GLU A 181 -1.37 -2.11 12.33
N ARG A 182 -0.79 -1.23 13.16
CA ARG A 182 0.66 -1.12 13.34
C ARG A 182 1.27 -2.39 13.95
N LYS A 183 0.61 -2.98 14.95
CA LYS A 183 1.01 -4.30 15.48
C LYS A 183 0.95 -5.39 14.40
N LYS A 184 -0.10 -5.42 13.57
CA LYS A 184 -0.18 -6.37 12.46
C LYS A 184 0.94 -6.19 11.44
N VAL A 185 1.27 -4.95 11.06
CA VAL A 185 2.42 -4.66 10.18
C VAL A 185 3.70 -5.26 10.74
N ARG A 186 3.98 -5.06 12.03
CA ARG A 186 5.15 -5.67 12.70
C ARG A 186 5.11 -7.20 12.66
N GLN A 187 3.97 -7.82 12.94
CA GLN A 187 3.80 -9.28 12.88
C GLN A 187 4.03 -9.83 11.46
N ILE A 188 3.58 -9.12 10.43
CA ILE A 188 3.82 -9.50 9.02
C ILE A 188 5.32 -9.45 8.71
N ILE A 189 6.01 -8.41 9.18
CA ILE A 189 7.47 -8.25 9.00
C ILE A 189 8.25 -9.35 9.71
N GLU A 190 7.90 -9.65 10.96
CA GLU A 190 8.50 -10.74 11.74
C GLU A 190 8.31 -12.09 11.04
N ALA A 191 7.10 -12.37 10.55
CA ALA A 191 6.80 -13.59 9.81
C ALA A 191 7.62 -13.68 8.50
N HIS A 192 7.77 -12.58 7.76
CA HIS A 192 8.57 -12.55 6.54
C HIS A 192 10.05 -12.82 6.79
N THR A 193 10.60 -12.30 7.89
CA THR A 193 12.01 -12.49 8.26
C THR A 193 12.32 -13.94 8.64
N ALA A 194 11.30 -14.74 8.96
CA ALA A 194 11.43 -16.15 9.32
C ALA A 194 11.27 -17.12 8.13
N LEU A 195 11.00 -16.62 6.92
CA LEU A 195 10.89 -17.38 5.68
C LEU A 195 12.28 -17.66 5.07
#